data_AF-A0A1I7VC46-F1
#
_entry.id   AF-A0A1I7VC46-F1
#
_cell.length_a   1.000
_cell.length_b   1.000
_cell.length_c   1.000
_cell.angle_alpha   90.00
_cell.angle_beta   90.00
_cell.angle_gamma   90.00
#
_symmetry.space_group_name_H-M   'P 1'
#
loop_
_entity.id
_entity.type
_entity.pdbx_description
1 polymer ?
#
loop_
_entity_poly.entity_id
_entity_poly.type
_entity_poly.pdbx_seq_one_letter_code
_entity_poly.pdbx_strand_id
1 'polypeptide(L)'
;MTCMICGEIEKKFDVRYVPELLKPLAWLIGIWRGETGGKAVFPTIPIFTYGEQIEFALPTSGLKALKALNYTAFAWDMNNREELHSEYGFITMKPNTKEVALSTVMNNGFVMIEQGPLHGKSIKLILHDIGRISFSRDLPVYGV
;
A
#
# COMPACT_ATOMS: atom_id res chain seq x y z
N MET A 1 6.41 7.49 20.65
CA MET A 1 6.34 8.94 20.79
C MET A 1 5.72 9.51 19.52
N THR A 2 4.41 9.72 19.49
CA THR A 2 3.72 10.39 18.38
C THR A 2 3.83 11.88 18.61
N CYS A 3 4.50 12.59 17.70
CA CYS A 3 4.75 14.02 17.79
C CYS A 3 3.43 14.78 17.64
N MET A 4 2.97 15.41 18.74
CA MET A 4 1.83 16.33 18.80
C MET A 4 2.24 17.73 18.32
N ILE A 5 2.47 17.90 17.01
CA ILE A 5 2.41 19.24 16.39
C ILE A 5 1.06 19.31 15.68
N CYS A 6 0.08 19.94 16.31
CA CYS A 6 -1.23 20.23 15.73
C CYS A 6 -1.09 21.30 14.62
N GLY A 7 -0.69 20.88 13.43
CA GLY A 7 -1.01 21.60 12.19
C GLY A 7 -2.43 21.30 11.74
N GLU A 8 -2.95 22.06 10.76
CA GLU A 8 -4.18 21.66 10.06
C GLU A 8 -3.98 20.28 9.44
N ILE A 9 -4.84 19.33 9.79
CA ILE A 9 -4.81 17.99 9.19
C ILE A 9 -5.24 18.14 7.73
N GLU A 10 -4.37 17.74 6.80
CA GLU A 10 -4.74 17.70 5.39
C GLU A 10 -6.01 16.88 5.21
N LYS A 11 -6.97 17.42 4.44
CA LYS A 11 -8.29 16.81 4.28
C LYS A 11 -8.23 15.33 3.86
N LYS A 12 -7.22 14.93 3.08
CA LYS A 12 -7.01 13.56 2.62
C LYS A 12 -6.63 12.57 3.74
N PHE A 13 -6.22 13.06 4.91
CA PHE A 13 -5.87 12.24 6.08
C PHE A 13 -6.84 12.41 7.25
N ASP A 14 -7.89 13.22 7.08
CA ASP A 14 -8.82 13.51 8.15
C ASP A 14 -9.83 12.36 8.36
N VAL A 15 -9.55 11.52 9.36
CA VAL A 15 -10.32 10.31 9.67
C VAL A 15 -11.82 10.55 9.93
N ARG A 16 -12.24 11.81 10.17
CA ARG A 16 -13.66 12.18 10.33
C ARG A 16 -14.46 11.98 9.04
N TYR A 17 -13.81 12.01 7.88
CA TYR A 17 -14.45 11.85 6.57
C TYR A 17 -14.34 10.42 6.01
N VAL A 18 -13.95 9.45 6.84
CA VAL A 18 -13.88 8.03 6.43
C VAL A 18 -15.29 7.49 6.17
N PRO A 19 -15.57 6.95 4.96
CA PRO A 19 -16.83 6.28 4.69
C PRO A 19 -17.08 5.12 5.66
N GLU A 20 -18.35 4.86 6.02
CA GLU A 20 -18.70 3.80 6.99
C GLU A 20 -18.05 2.45 6.69
N LEU A 21 -18.05 2.05 5.41
CA LEU A 21 -17.42 0.82 4.94
C LEU A 21 -15.93 0.73 5.29
N LEU A 22 -15.22 1.85 5.32
CA LEU A 22 -13.76 1.91 5.49
C LEU A 22 -13.34 2.23 6.93
N LYS A 23 -14.28 2.46 7.86
CA LYS A 23 -13.96 2.72 9.27
C LYS A 23 -13.04 1.66 9.90
N PRO A 24 -13.19 0.34 9.62
CA PRO A 24 -12.27 -0.67 10.14
C PRO A 24 -10.82 -0.53 9.64
N LEU A 25 -10.62 0.18 8.52
CA LEU A 25 -9.32 0.45 7.92
C LEU A 25 -8.78 1.85 8.28
N ALA A 26 -9.52 2.66 9.04
CA ALA A 26 -9.14 4.05 9.33
C ALA A 26 -7.79 4.18 10.06
N TRP A 27 -7.35 3.13 10.75
CA TRP A 27 -6.05 3.11 11.43
C TRP A 27 -4.86 3.08 10.47
N LEU A 28 -5.07 2.77 9.18
CA LEU A 28 -4.05 2.85 8.14
C LEU A 28 -3.81 4.28 7.66
N ILE A 29 -4.79 5.18 7.81
CA ILE A 29 -4.76 6.50 7.19
C ILE A 29 -3.62 7.33 7.77
N GLY A 30 -2.81 7.88 6.87
CA GLY A 30 -1.63 8.67 7.19
C GLY A 30 -0.42 8.25 6.36
N ILE A 31 0.72 8.79 6.75
CA ILE A 31 2.02 8.53 6.12
C ILE A 31 2.85 7.69 7.09
N TRP A 32 3.28 6.53 6.61
CA TRP A 32 4.15 5.59 7.30
C TRP A 32 5.51 5.63 6.63
N ARG A 33 6.57 5.95 7.37
CA ARG A 33 7.93 6.03 6.81
C ARG A 33 8.87 5.19 7.64
N GLY A 34 9.55 4.24 6.98
CA GLY A 34 10.58 3.41 7.55
C GLY A 34 11.92 3.71 6.89
N GLU A 35 12.91 4.11 7.69
CA GLU A 35 14.28 4.38 7.20
C GLU A 35 15.31 3.37 7.72
N THR A 36 14.91 2.50 8.66
CA THR A 36 15.80 1.64 9.42
C THR A 36 15.31 0.20 9.37
N GLY A 37 15.70 -0.55 8.34
CA GLY A 37 15.64 -2.02 8.39
C GLY A 37 14.87 -2.76 7.31
N GLY A 38 14.50 -2.13 6.19
CA GLY A 38 14.08 -2.87 5.01
C GLY A 38 15.25 -3.71 4.49
N LYS A 39 15.31 -4.99 4.82
CA LYS A 39 16.26 -5.95 4.24
C LYS A 39 15.53 -6.74 3.18
N ALA A 40 15.77 -6.42 1.92
CA ALA A 40 15.36 -7.30 0.83
C ALA A 40 16.28 -8.51 0.83
N VAL A 41 15.74 -9.69 1.14
CA VAL A 41 16.48 -10.96 1.07
C VAL A 41 15.78 -11.82 0.04
N PHE A 42 16.42 -11.99 -1.11
CA PHE A 42 15.96 -12.91 -2.14
C PHE A 42 17.15 -13.74 -2.63
N PRO A 43 17.01 -15.06 -2.86
CA PRO A 43 18.14 -15.93 -3.16
C PRO A 43 19.02 -15.50 -4.34
N THR A 44 18.44 -14.75 -5.30
CA THR A 44 19.12 -14.32 -6.52
C THR A 44 19.51 -12.84 -6.55
N ILE A 45 19.24 -12.07 -5.48
CA ILE A 45 19.51 -10.62 -5.44
C ILE A 45 20.38 -10.31 -4.20
N PRO A 46 21.43 -9.46 -4.32
CA PRO A 46 22.22 -9.03 -3.17
C PRO A 46 21.34 -8.39 -2.08
N ILE A 47 21.69 -8.61 -0.81
CA ILE A 47 21.00 -7.94 0.29
C ILE A 47 21.29 -6.45 0.19
N PHE A 48 20.24 -5.64 0.04
CA PHE A 48 20.33 -4.19 0.08
C PHE A 48 19.36 -3.63 1.12
N THR A 49 19.69 -2.44 1.62
CA THR A 49 18.86 -1.67 2.55
C THR A 49 18.13 -0.58 1.80
N TYR A 50 16.81 -0.56 1.91
CA TYR A 50 15.97 0.48 1.31
C TYR A 50 15.19 1.23 2.39
N GLY A 51 14.91 2.50 2.10
CA GLY A 51 13.89 3.25 2.82
C GLY A 51 12.57 3.11 2.08
N GLU A 52 11.48 3.17 2.82
CA GLU A 52 10.13 3.04 2.27
C GLU A 52 9.19 4.04 2.93
N GLN A 53 8.28 4.57 2.13
CA GLN A 53 7.17 5.36 2.60
C GLN A 53 5.89 4.86 1.96
N ILE A 54 4.89 4.62 2.81
CA ILE A 54 3.56 4.19 2.45
C ILE A 54 2.58 5.29 2.88
N GLU A 55 1.66 5.66 2.02
CA GLU A 55 0.59 6.59 2.31
C GLU A 55 -0.76 5.92 2.02
N PHE A 56 -1.64 6.00 3.03
CA PHE A 56 -3.06 5.70 2.86
C PHE A 56 -3.86 6.98 3.02
N ALA A 57 -4.61 7.35 1.99
CA ALA A 57 -5.40 8.57 1.95
C ALA A 57 -6.88 8.27 1.67
N LEU A 58 -7.75 9.18 2.10
CA LEU A 58 -9.17 9.11 1.80
C LEU A 58 -9.44 9.11 0.28
N PRO A 59 -10.52 8.44 -0.15
CA PRO A 59 -10.95 8.48 -1.54
C PRO A 59 -11.22 9.91 -2.01
N THR A 60 -10.92 10.18 -3.27
CA THR A 60 -11.32 11.42 -3.93
C THR A 60 -12.84 11.58 -3.89
N SER A 61 -13.31 12.76 -3.51
CA SER A 61 -14.73 13.08 -3.40
C SER A 61 -15.43 12.97 -4.76
N GLY A 62 -16.54 12.22 -4.84
CA GLY A 62 -17.41 12.14 -6.03
C GLY A 62 -17.64 10.73 -6.58
N LEU A 63 -16.80 9.75 -6.24
CA LEU A 63 -16.98 8.37 -6.70
C LEU A 63 -18.23 7.73 -6.08
N LYS A 64 -19.23 7.33 -6.88
CA LYS A 64 -20.44 6.62 -6.39
C LYS A 64 -20.25 5.10 -6.23
N ALA A 65 -19.14 4.57 -6.72
CA ALA A 65 -18.79 3.16 -6.63
C ALA A 65 -18.33 2.75 -5.21
N LEU A 66 -17.93 1.49 -5.07
CA LEU A 66 -17.33 0.95 -3.84
C LEU A 66 -16.18 1.87 -3.39
N LYS A 67 -16.25 2.33 -2.15
CA LYS A 67 -15.24 3.25 -1.59
C LYS A 67 -13.95 2.47 -1.32
N ALA A 68 -12.82 3.08 -1.62
CA ALA A 68 -11.50 2.55 -1.30
C ALA A 68 -10.62 3.68 -0.76
N LEU A 69 -9.66 3.36 0.10
CA LEU A 69 -8.58 4.30 0.42
C LEU A 69 -7.57 4.28 -0.74
N ASN A 70 -7.02 5.43 -1.07
CA ASN A 70 -5.90 5.53 -1.99
C ASN A 70 -4.66 4.98 -1.28
N TYR A 71 -3.89 4.18 -2.00
CA TYR A 71 -2.63 3.60 -1.55
C TYR A 71 -1.51 4.08 -2.47
N THR A 72 -0.45 4.60 -1.88
CA THR A 72 0.78 4.90 -2.62
C THR A 72 1.96 4.48 -1.78
N ALA A 73 2.87 3.72 -2.35
CA ALA A 73 4.13 3.40 -1.71
C ALA A 73 5.30 3.64 -2.67
N PHE A 74 6.41 4.09 -2.11
CA PHE A 74 7.66 4.24 -2.83
C PHE A 74 8.83 3.83 -1.96
N ALA A 75 9.79 3.17 -2.61
CA ALA A 75 11.03 2.73 -2.01
C ALA A 75 12.21 3.42 -2.68
N TRP A 76 13.22 3.76 -1.88
CA TRP A 76 14.45 4.40 -2.36
C TRP A 76 15.68 3.71 -1.77
N ASP A 77 16.79 3.78 -2.49
CA ASP A 77 18.07 3.31 -1.98
C ASP A 77 18.59 4.26 -0.90
N MET A 78 19.05 3.69 0.22
CA MET A 78 19.45 4.50 1.37
C MET A 78 20.77 5.26 1.16
N ASN A 79 21.61 4.84 0.22
CA ASN A 79 22.92 5.44 -0.04
C ASN A 79 22.81 6.62 -1.00
N ASN A 80 22.14 6.44 -2.14
CA ASN A 80 22.07 7.45 -3.20
C ASN A 80 20.70 8.14 -3.33
N ARG A 81 19.68 7.69 -2.58
CA ARG A 81 18.30 8.20 -2.62
C ARG A 81 17.59 8.06 -3.96
N GLU A 82 18.10 7.19 -4.84
CA GLU A 82 17.42 6.86 -6.09
C GLU A 82 16.16 6.04 -5.83
N GLU A 83 15.10 6.33 -6.57
CA GLU A 83 13.86 5.55 -6.53
C GLU A 83 14.12 4.14 -7.06
N LEU A 84 13.79 3.13 -6.25
CA LEU A 84 13.94 1.72 -6.60
C LEU A 84 12.64 1.15 -7.15
N HIS A 85 11.54 1.49 -6.50
CA HIS A 85 10.23 0.93 -6.80
C HIS A 85 9.15 1.90 -6.34
N SER A 86 8.04 1.96 -7.09
CA SER A 86 6.84 2.65 -6.69
C SER A 86 5.61 1.87 -7.10
N GLU A 87 4.62 1.90 -6.21
CA GLU A 87 3.36 1.24 -6.37
C GLU A 87 2.21 2.16 -5.97
N TYR A 88 1.12 2.06 -6.74
CA TYR A 88 -0.06 2.89 -6.58
C TYR A 88 -1.26 1.97 -6.61
N GLY A 89 -2.28 2.28 -5.82
CA GLY A 89 -3.38 1.36 -5.69
C GLY A 89 -4.53 1.84 -4.85
N PHE A 90 -5.39 0.89 -4.53
CA PHE A 90 -6.58 1.12 -3.74
C PHE A 90 -6.80 -0.06 -2.79
N ILE A 91 -7.08 0.25 -1.52
CA ILE A 91 -7.50 -0.75 -0.53
C ILE A 91 -8.97 -0.54 -0.17
N THR A 92 -9.75 -1.61 -0.25
CA THR A 92 -11.19 -1.59 0.05
C THR A 92 -11.58 -2.78 0.91
N MET A 93 -12.82 -2.77 1.39
CA MET A 93 -13.39 -3.84 2.19
C MET A 93 -14.68 -4.32 1.54
N LYS A 94 -14.88 -5.63 1.48
CA LYS A 94 -16.11 -6.23 0.99
C LYS A 94 -17.25 -5.96 1.99
N PRO A 95 -18.38 -5.38 1.56
CA PRO A 95 -19.48 -5.00 2.45
C PRO A 95 -19.98 -6.15 3.32
N ASN A 96 -20.26 -5.87 4.59
CA ASN A 96 -20.77 -6.83 5.58
C ASN A 96 -19.86 -8.03 5.84
N THR A 97 -18.56 -7.91 5.52
CA THR A 97 -17.55 -8.94 5.81
C THR A 97 -16.33 -8.31 6.46
N LYS A 98 -15.33 -9.13 6.75
CA LYS A 98 -13.98 -8.67 7.14
C LYS A 98 -12.96 -8.91 6.02
N GLU A 99 -13.42 -9.14 4.79
CA GLU A 99 -12.53 -9.36 3.67
C GLU A 99 -12.07 -8.02 3.10
N VAL A 100 -10.75 -7.88 2.95
CA VAL A 100 -10.08 -6.71 2.42
C VAL A 100 -9.49 -7.07 1.07
N ALA A 101 -9.52 -6.14 0.13
CA ALA A 101 -8.86 -6.27 -1.16
C ALA A 101 -7.92 -5.08 -1.37
N LEU A 102 -6.70 -5.37 -1.81
CA LEU A 102 -5.71 -4.39 -2.25
C LEU A 102 -5.43 -4.63 -3.74
N SER A 103 -5.54 -3.58 -4.54
CA SER A 103 -5.20 -3.61 -5.95
C SER A 103 -4.08 -2.62 -6.22
N THR A 104 -2.97 -3.08 -6.78
CA THR A 104 -1.77 -2.28 -7.01
C THR A 104 -1.32 -2.33 -8.47
N VAL A 105 -0.77 -1.21 -8.93
CA VAL A 105 -0.02 -1.07 -10.18
C VAL A 105 1.38 -0.57 -9.84
N MET A 106 2.38 -1.15 -10.47
CA MET A 106 3.78 -0.93 -10.10
C MET A 106 4.57 -0.36 -11.28
N ASN A 107 5.56 0.50 -11.00
CA ASN A 107 6.40 1.14 -12.01
C ASN A 107 7.26 0.16 -12.83
N ASN A 108 7.48 -1.05 -12.33
CA ASN A 108 8.16 -2.15 -13.01
C ASN A 108 7.25 -2.92 -13.99
N GLY A 109 5.98 -2.52 -14.13
CA GLY A 109 5.05 -3.10 -15.11
C GLY A 109 4.23 -4.28 -14.60
N PHE A 110 4.15 -4.48 -13.28
CA PHE A 110 3.26 -5.46 -12.65
C PHE A 110 1.96 -4.82 -12.16
N VAL A 111 0.91 -5.63 -12.13
CA VAL A 111 -0.40 -5.30 -11.54
C VAL A 111 -0.79 -6.47 -10.67
N MET A 112 -1.25 -6.23 -9.44
CA MET A 112 -1.62 -7.28 -8.51
C MET A 112 -3.00 -7.04 -7.91
N ILE A 113 -3.69 -8.14 -7.62
CA ILE A 113 -4.90 -8.16 -6.79
C ILE A 113 -4.61 -9.10 -5.63
N GLU A 114 -4.67 -8.57 -4.42
CA GLU A 114 -4.49 -9.34 -3.20
C GLU A 114 -5.74 -9.23 -2.32
N GLN A 115 -6.12 -10.33 -1.69
CA GLN A 115 -7.31 -10.41 -0.85
C GLN A 115 -7.02 -11.13 0.45
N GLY A 116 -7.73 -10.78 1.51
CA GLY A 116 -7.71 -11.57 2.72
C GLY A 116 -8.39 -10.93 3.93
N PRO A 117 -8.41 -11.62 5.07
CA PRO A 117 -9.22 -11.23 6.20
C PRO A 117 -8.54 -10.20 7.13
N LEU A 118 -9.33 -9.24 7.59
CA LEU A 118 -9.01 -8.29 8.66
C LEU A 118 -9.25 -8.92 10.04
N HIS A 119 -8.20 -8.97 10.85
CA HIS A 119 -8.23 -9.40 12.25
C HIS A 119 -7.68 -8.30 13.16
N GLY A 120 -8.57 -7.55 13.82
CA GLY A 120 -8.16 -6.41 14.66
C GLY A 120 -7.53 -5.30 13.82
N LYS A 121 -6.22 -5.07 13.99
CA LYS A 121 -5.40 -4.15 13.18
C LYS A 121 -4.36 -4.89 12.34
N SER A 122 -4.66 -6.13 11.96
CA SER A 122 -3.81 -6.96 11.11
C SER A 122 -4.61 -7.41 9.89
N ILE A 123 -4.00 -7.29 8.71
CA ILE A 123 -4.56 -7.74 7.44
C ILE A 123 -3.58 -8.76 6.87
N LYS A 124 -4.07 -9.95 6.55
CA LYS A 124 -3.27 -10.97 5.87
C LYS A 124 -3.72 -11.04 4.42
N LEU A 125 -2.97 -10.41 3.53
CA LEU A 125 -3.25 -10.43 2.09
C LEU A 125 -2.62 -11.68 1.45
N ILE A 126 -3.34 -12.26 0.50
CA ILE A 126 -2.90 -13.38 -0.34
C ILE A 126 -3.11 -12.95 -1.79
N LEU A 127 -2.08 -13.16 -2.62
CA LEU A 127 -2.14 -12.90 -4.05
C LEU A 127 -3.26 -13.73 -4.69
N HIS A 128 -4.21 -13.05 -5.32
CA HIS A 128 -5.32 -13.66 -6.05
C HIS A 128 -5.10 -13.60 -7.56
N ASP A 129 -4.52 -12.51 -8.07
CA ASP A 129 -4.22 -12.36 -9.49
C ASP A 129 -3.00 -11.46 -9.71
N ILE A 130 -2.24 -11.73 -10.78
CA ILE A 130 -1.07 -10.96 -11.17
C ILE A 130 -1.00 -10.79 -12.69
N GLY A 131 -0.96 -9.53 -13.12
CA GLY A 131 -0.72 -9.12 -14.49
C GLY A 131 0.68 -8.55 -14.66
N ARG A 132 1.21 -8.67 -15.88
CA ARG A 132 2.53 -8.15 -16.23
C ARG A 132 2.53 -7.64 -17.67
N ILE A 133 3.08 -6.47 -17.91
CA ILE A 133 3.24 -5.95 -19.28
C ILE A 133 4.24 -6.83 -20.06
N SER A 134 3.98 -7.04 -21.35
CA SER A 134 4.67 -8.06 -22.17
C SER A 134 6.19 -7.85 -22.34
N PHE A 135 6.67 -6.63 -22.15
CA PHE A 135 8.08 -6.24 -22.31
C PHE A 135 8.72 -5.75 -21.02
N SER A 136 8.09 -5.99 -19.86
CA SER A 136 8.75 -5.73 -18.57
C SER A 136 9.92 -6.70 -18.39
N ARG A 137 10.95 -6.24 -17.68
CA ARG A 137 12.21 -6.97 -17.48
C ARG A 137 11.97 -8.33 -16.82
N ASP A 138 12.57 -9.40 -17.37
CA ASP A 138 12.45 -10.75 -16.82
C ASP A 138 13.10 -10.89 -15.45
N LEU A 139 12.26 -10.74 -14.42
CA LEU A 139 12.52 -11.25 -13.09
C LEU A 139 11.46 -12.33 -12.83
N PRO A 140 11.84 -13.60 -12.66
CA PRO A 140 10.89 -14.66 -12.38
C PRO A 140 10.28 -14.45 -10.98
N VAL A 141 9.01 -14.03 -10.94
CA VAL A 141 8.19 -14.06 -9.74
C VAL A 141 7.24 -15.25 -9.88
N TYR A 142 7.64 -16.39 -9.36
CA TYR A 142 6.76 -17.56 -9.25
C TYR A 142 6.00 -17.44 -7.92
N GLY A 143 4.68 -17.26 -7.98
CA GLY A 143 3.82 -17.47 -6.82
C GLY A 143 3.83 -18.95 -6.46
N VAL A 144 4.23 -19.27 -5.24
CA VAL A 144 4.13 -20.62 -4.66
C VAL A 144 2.81 -20.80 -3.92
#